data_AF-A0A7W0QLZ9-F1
#
_entry.id   AF-A0A7W0QLZ9-F1
#
_cell.length_a   1.000
_cell.length_b   1.000
_cell.length_c   1.000
_cell.angle_alpha   90.00
_cell.angle_beta   90.00
_cell.angle_gamma   90.00
#
_symmetry.space_group_name_H-M   'P 1'
#
loop_
_entity.id
_entity.type
_entity.pdbx_description
1 polymer ?
#
loop_
_entity_poly.entity_id
_entity_poly.type
_entity_poly.pdbx_seq_one_letter_code
_entity_poly.pdbx_strand_id
1 'polypeptide(L)'
;MRAILVVLGCLVVATTATAAASVDVTVLPGPDFPAPAGDVSPSGARLALVSSRYRSPAALPPPLPRPPASAPMRFRGAELQFAIRQAGGHLFLVYGDRYLVRASSQSYAFDFVNFVRPPNGAWNEEVTWARQIDRILYVEHTHLTYASATRGRNAYISAIDLDVRKTLWRSPALVANARTFVVAGNLIVSGYGFTAEDDFLYLLDRRTGNVLDRVRVPSAPEVIKLRGDRLHVRTYDRQVVARIVR
;
A
#
# COMPACT_ATOMS: atom_id res chain seq x y z
N MET A 1 -18.19 19.93 51.16
CA MET A 1 -17.44 19.16 50.14
C MET A 1 -18.42 18.74 49.04
N ARG A 2 -18.35 19.37 47.86
CA ARG A 2 -19.11 18.95 46.68
C ARG A 2 -18.09 18.47 45.65
N ALA A 3 -18.09 17.18 45.38
CA ALA A 3 -17.26 16.58 44.33
C ALA A 3 -17.91 16.90 42.97
N ILE A 4 -17.21 17.70 42.16
CA ILE A 4 -17.53 17.87 40.73
C ILE A 4 -16.86 16.70 40.02
N LEU A 5 -17.66 15.77 39.50
CA LEU A 5 -17.19 14.71 38.62
C LEU A 5 -16.95 15.30 37.24
N VAL A 6 -15.69 15.49 36.87
CA VAL A 6 -15.30 15.84 35.51
C VAL A 6 -15.28 14.56 34.69
N VAL A 7 -16.36 14.30 33.95
CA VAL A 7 -16.39 13.28 32.90
C VAL A 7 -15.82 13.92 31.63
N LEU A 8 -14.49 13.85 31.46
CA LEU A 8 -13.84 14.30 30.24
C LEU A 8 -13.70 13.14 29.23
N GLY A 9 -14.61 13.11 28.26
CA GLY A 9 -14.27 12.90 26.85
C GLY A 9 -13.73 11.53 26.40
N CYS A 10 -14.55 10.48 26.40
CA CYS A 10 -14.37 9.31 25.51
C CYS A 10 -15.16 9.42 24.19
N LEU A 11 -15.66 10.61 23.83
CA LEU A 11 -16.66 10.78 22.76
C LEU A 11 -16.10 11.08 21.35
N VAL A 12 -14.77 11.06 21.13
CA VAL A 12 -14.19 11.48 19.83
C VAL A 12 -13.90 10.31 18.88
N VAL A 13 -13.85 9.07 19.35
CA VAL A 13 -13.52 7.92 18.48
C VAL A 13 -14.76 7.31 17.81
N ALA A 14 -15.95 7.51 18.38
CA ALA A 14 -17.19 6.91 17.87
C ALA A 14 -17.79 7.64 16.65
N THR A 15 -17.43 8.91 16.41
CA THR A 15 -18.08 9.75 15.39
C THR A 15 -17.46 9.65 13.99
N THR A 16 -16.23 9.15 13.85
CA THR A 16 -15.52 9.17 12.55
C THR A 16 -15.79 7.95 11.68
N ALA A 17 -16.16 6.81 12.26
CA ALA A 17 -16.39 5.59 11.49
C ALA A 17 -17.81 5.52 10.89
N THR A 18 -18.82 6.07 11.57
CA THR A 18 -20.19 6.19 11.03
C THR A 18 -20.26 7.13 9.82
N ALA A 19 -19.38 8.13 9.75
CA ALA A 19 -19.27 9.02 8.59
C ALA A 19 -18.85 8.29 7.29
N ALA A 20 -18.26 7.08 7.37
CA ALA A 20 -17.80 6.33 6.21
C ALA A 20 -18.94 5.81 5.31
N ALA A 21 -20.16 5.63 5.83
CA ALA A 21 -21.26 5.02 5.08
C ALA A 21 -21.88 5.94 4.01
N SER A 22 -21.76 7.27 4.16
CA SER A 22 -22.38 8.27 3.29
C SER A 22 -21.38 9.09 2.47
N VAL A 23 -20.12 8.65 2.40
CA VAL A 23 -19.06 9.37 1.68
C VAL A 23 -19.28 9.31 0.17
N ASP A 24 -19.15 10.46 -0.49
CA ASP A 24 -19.13 10.53 -1.94
C ASP A 24 -17.93 9.77 -2.52
N VAL A 25 -18.23 8.92 -3.49
CA VAL A 25 -17.25 8.04 -4.12
C VAL A 25 -16.75 8.69 -5.40
N THR A 26 -15.43 8.80 -5.52
CA THR A 26 -14.81 9.22 -6.76
C THR A 26 -14.30 8.01 -7.52
N VAL A 27 -14.83 7.80 -8.73
CA VAL A 27 -14.28 6.86 -9.69
C VAL A 27 -13.15 7.58 -10.43
N LEU A 28 -11.91 7.11 -10.22
CA LEU A 28 -10.76 7.69 -10.91
C LEU A 28 -10.77 7.26 -12.39
N PRO A 29 -10.38 8.14 -13.34
CA PRO A 29 -10.13 7.73 -14.72
C PRO A 29 -9.13 6.56 -14.76
N GLY A 30 -9.28 5.69 -15.77
CA GLY A 30 -8.35 4.57 -15.95
C GLY A 30 -6.91 5.05 -16.07
N PRO A 31 -5.98 4.50 -15.27
CA PRO A 31 -4.57 4.82 -15.42
C PRO A 31 -4.02 4.11 -16.65
N ASP A 32 -2.85 4.53 -17.12
CA ASP A 32 -2.02 3.67 -17.95
C ASP A 32 -1.62 2.40 -17.18
N PHE A 33 -1.26 1.34 -17.90
CA PHE A 33 -0.70 0.11 -17.34
C PHE A 33 0.72 -0.10 -17.86
N PRO A 34 1.73 0.62 -17.33
CA PRO A 34 3.09 0.60 -17.86
C PRO A 34 3.72 -0.80 -17.78
N ALA A 35 4.71 -1.06 -18.63
CA ALA A 35 5.42 -2.33 -18.62
C ALA A 35 6.28 -2.45 -17.35
N PRO A 36 6.83 -3.63 -17.04
CA PRO A 36 7.88 -3.72 -16.04
C PRO A 36 9.03 -2.78 -16.38
N ALA A 37 9.68 -2.22 -15.37
CA ALA A 37 10.87 -1.42 -15.59
C ALA A 37 11.95 -2.29 -16.27
N GLY A 38 12.61 -1.73 -17.29
CA GLY A 38 13.80 -2.33 -17.87
C GLY A 38 14.95 -2.38 -16.87
N ASP A 39 16.16 -2.64 -17.36
CA ASP A 39 17.34 -2.59 -16.49
C ASP A 39 17.56 -1.17 -15.97
N VAL A 40 17.57 -1.05 -14.64
CA VAL A 40 17.73 0.21 -13.93
C VAL A 40 19.19 0.35 -13.54
N SER A 41 19.87 1.36 -14.09
CA SER A 41 21.15 1.82 -13.57
C SER A 41 20.88 2.83 -12.44
N PRO A 42 21.37 2.62 -11.21
CA PRO A 42 21.06 3.50 -10.10
C PRO A 42 21.49 4.95 -10.39
N SER A 43 20.59 5.90 -10.17
CA SER A 43 20.89 7.33 -10.24
C SER A 43 20.60 7.99 -8.89
N GLY A 44 21.65 8.33 -8.15
CA GLY A 44 21.55 8.91 -6.81
C GLY A 44 21.28 7.87 -5.72
N ALA A 45 20.12 7.97 -5.05
CA ALA A 45 19.79 7.11 -3.92
C ALA A 45 19.67 5.64 -4.36
N ARG A 46 20.21 4.74 -3.54
CA ARG A 46 20.24 3.28 -3.81
C ARG A 46 19.84 2.46 -2.60
N LEU A 47 19.42 1.22 -2.83
CA LEU A 47 19.16 0.24 -1.79
C LEU A 47 20.42 -0.60 -1.54
N ALA A 48 20.77 -0.76 -0.26
CA ALA A 48 21.82 -1.67 0.16
C ALA A 48 21.26 -2.70 1.13
N LEU A 49 21.44 -3.99 0.81
CA LEU A 49 21.20 -5.05 1.78
C LEU A 49 22.25 -4.99 2.89
N VAL A 50 21.77 -5.07 4.12
CA VAL A 50 22.61 -5.03 5.34
C VAL A 50 22.73 -6.42 5.93
N SER A 51 21.63 -7.17 6.01
CA SER A 51 21.67 -8.57 6.44
C SER A 51 20.46 -9.34 5.95
N SER A 52 20.58 -10.66 5.93
CA SER A 52 19.48 -11.59 5.72
C SER A 52 19.62 -12.74 6.70
N ARG A 53 18.57 -13.04 7.45
CA ARG A 53 18.52 -14.17 8.38
C ARG A 53 17.38 -15.09 8.00
N TYR A 54 17.63 -16.39 8.02
CA TYR A 54 16.57 -17.38 7.84
C TYR A 54 15.47 -17.20 8.90
N ARG A 55 14.23 -17.41 8.48
CA ARG A 55 13.07 -17.58 9.34
C ARG A 55 12.22 -18.72 8.79
N SER A 56 11.53 -19.43 9.67
CA SER A 56 10.61 -20.48 9.23
C SER A 56 9.50 -19.89 8.35
N PRO A 57 9.25 -20.45 7.16
CA PRO A 57 8.16 -20.01 6.28
C PRO A 57 6.78 -20.40 6.83
N ALA A 58 6.71 -21.34 7.78
CA ALA A 58 5.43 -21.76 8.38
C ALA A 58 4.73 -20.65 9.18
N ALA A 59 5.48 -19.66 9.67
CA ALA A 59 4.86 -18.52 10.31
C ALA A 59 4.26 -17.60 9.25
N LEU A 60 2.92 -17.52 9.22
CA LEU A 60 2.17 -16.61 8.35
C LEU A 60 2.59 -15.15 8.56
N PRO A 61 2.45 -14.30 7.54
CA PRO A 61 2.66 -12.88 7.72
C PRO A 61 1.61 -12.33 8.70
N PRO A 62 1.91 -11.24 9.45
CA PRO A 62 0.96 -10.66 10.38
C PRO A 62 -0.41 -10.43 9.70
N PRO A 63 -1.53 -10.69 10.37
CA PRO A 63 -2.84 -10.39 9.80
C PRO A 63 -2.93 -8.89 9.48
N LEU A 64 -3.74 -8.54 8.47
CA LEU A 64 -4.02 -7.13 8.22
C LEU A 64 -4.68 -6.53 9.47
N PRO A 65 -4.45 -5.23 9.77
CA PRO A 65 -5.06 -4.61 10.92
C PRO A 65 -6.58 -4.75 10.88
N ARG A 66 -7.17 -5.19 12.00
CA ARG A 66 -8.62 -5.30 12.13
C ARG A 66 -9.27 -3.92 12.03
N PRO A 67 -10.36 -3.78 11.26
CA PRO A 67 -11.18 -2.58 11.30
C PRO A 67 -11.72 -2.30 12.72
N PRO A 68 -11.95 -1.03 13.08
CA PRO A 68 -12.63 -0.72 14.33
C PRO A 68 -14.06 -1.27 14.30
N ALA A 69 -14.61 -1.65 15.45
CA ALA A 69 -15.98 -2.17 15.56
C ALA A 69 -17.06 -1.18 15.07
N SER A 70 -16.73 0.12 15.03
CA SER A 70 -17.60 1.18 14.52
C SER A 70 -17.56 1.33 12.99
N ALA A 71 -16.66 0.63 12.27
CA ALA A 71 -16.61 0.67 10.82
C ALA A 71 -17.86 0.00 10.22
N PRO A 72 -18.51 0.61 9.21
CA PRO A 72 -19.59 -0.05 8.49
C PRO A 72 -19.10 -1.36 7.88
N MET A 73 -19.83 -2.45 8.07
CA MET A 73 -19.46 -3.76 7.53
C MET A 73 -19.58 -3.84 6.01
N ARG A 74 -20.41 -2.97 5.41
CA ARG A 74 -20.60 -2.90 3.96
C ARG A 74 -20.50 -1.46 3.48
N PHE A 75 -19.96 -1.28 2.28
CA PHE A 75 -19.92 0.00 1.58
C PHE A 75 -20.21 -0.24 0.10
N ARG A 76 -21.27 0.40 -0.43
CA ARG A 76 -21.72 0.22 -1.83
C ARG A 76 -21.88 -1.26 -2.23
N GLY A 77 -22.39 -2.08 -1.29
CA GLY A 77 -22.60 -3.53 -1.48
C GLY A 77 -21.37 -4.42 -1.26
N ALA A 78 -20.17 -3.84 -1.19
CA ALA A 78 -18.92 -4.54 -0.94
C ALA A 78 -18.67 -4.75 0.56
N GLU A 79 -18.15 -5.92 0.94
CA GLU A 79 -17.81 -6.26 2.33
C GLU A 79 -16.52 -5.58 2.78
N LEU A 80 -16.48 -5.20 4.06
CA LEU A 80 -15.29 -4.69 4.73
C LEU A 80 -14.26 -5.81 4.89
N GLN A 81 -13.08 -5.63 4.28
CA GLN A 81 -12.01 -6.64 4.32
C GLN A 81 -11.04 -6.37 5.46
N PHE A 82 -10.48 -5.15 5.51
CA PHE A 82 -9.48 -4.78 6.50
C PHE A 82 -9.35 -3.26 6.64
N ALA A 83 -8.50 -2.85 7.58
CA ALA A 83 -8.16 -1.46 7.79
C ALA A 83 -6.65 -1.21 7.67
N ILE A 84 -6.29 -0.01 7.21
CA ILE A 84 -4.92 0.49 7.17
C ILE A 84 -4.84 1.64 8.16
N ARG A 85 -3.96 1.51 9.16
CA ARG A 85 -3.71 2.53 10.18
C ARG A 85 -2.38 3.21 9.90
N GLN A 86 -2.38 4.53 9.89
CA GLN A 86 -1.17 5.32 9.68
C GLN A 86 -0.89 6.21 10.89
N ALA A 87 0.35 6.70 10.97
CA ALA A 87 0.71 7.75 11.91
C ALA A 87 -0.16 9.00 11.65
N GLY A 88 -0.42 9.79 12.70
CA GLY A 88 -1.30 10.96 12.61
C GLY A 88 -2.80 10.62 12.62
N GLY A 89 -3.16 9.36 12.90
CA GLY A 89 -4.56 8.95 13.10
C GLY A 89 -5.34 8.69 11.82
N HIS A 90 -4.71 8.68 10.65
CA HIS A 90 -5.40 8.30 9.42
C HIS A 90 -5.78 6.82 9.46
N LEU A 91 -7.07 6.58 9.22
CA LEU A 91 -7.67 5.26 9.10
C LEU A 91 -8.25 5.12 7.69
N PHE A 92 -7.82 4.09 6.98
CA PHE A 92 -8.44 3.68 5.74
C PHE A 92 -9.14 2.35 5.93
N LEU A 93 -10.29 2.21 5.32
CA LEU A 93 -11.10 1.00 5.27
C LEU A 93 -11.10 0.52 3.82
N VAL A 94 -10.83 -0.77 3.62
CA VAL A 94 -10.84 -1.39 2.30
C VAL A 94 -12.06 -2.30 2.19
N TYR A 95 -12.85 -2.07 1.14
CA TYR A 95 -14.05 -2.85 0.85
C TYR A 95 -13.97 -3.54 -0.50
N GLY A 96 -14.25 -4.85 -0.52
CA GLY A 96 -14.24 -5.69 -1.72
C GLY A 96 -13.01 -5.52 -2.61
N ASP A 97 -11.84 -5.30 -1.99
CA ASP A 97 -10.52 -5.15 -2.62
C ASP A 97 -10.40 -4.00 -3.64
N ARG A 98 -11.39 -3.10 -3.66
CA ARG A 98 -11.59 -2.09 -4.70
C ARG A 98 -11.88 -0.70 -4.15
N TYR A 99 -12.65 -0.59 -3.07
CA TYR A 99 -12.95 0.71 -2.49
C TYR A 99 -11.99 1.02 -1.37
N LEU A 100 -11.41 2.21 -1.39
CA LEU A 100 -10.61 2.74 -0.29
C LEU A 100 -11.32 3.95 0.30
N VAL A 101 -11.74 3.84 1.56
CA VAL A 101 -12.45 4.90 2.28
C VAL A 101 -11.56 5.43 3.39
N ARG A 102 -11.25 6.72 3.37
CA ARG A 102 -10.60 7.39 4.52
C ARG A 102 -11.66 7.73 5.55
N ALA A 103 -11.66 7.04 6.69
CA ALA A 103 -12.56 7.30 7.80
C ALA A 103 -11.95 8.35 8.74
N SER A 104 -12.33 9.62 8.54
CA SER A 104 -11.85 10.75 9.36
C SER A 104 -12.86 11.90 9.37
N SER A 105 -12.54 13.02 10.03
CA SER A 105 -13.36 14.24 9.95
C SER A 105 -13.48 14.79 8.52
N GLN A 106 -12.48 14.55 7.68
CA GLN A 106 -12.51 14.83 6.24
C GLN A 106 -12.45 13.51 5.48
N SER A 107 -13.60 12.85 5.39
CA SER A 107 -13.72 11.57 4.72
C SER A 107 -13.75 11.73 3.20
N TYR A 108 -13.11 10.80 2.50
CA TYR A 108 -13.22 10.65 1.05
C TYR A 108 -13.18 9.15 0.71
N ALA A 109 -13.75 8.80 -0.44
CA ALA A 109 -13.75 7.44 -0.93
C ALA A 109 -13.32 7.41 -2.40
N PHE A 110 -12.45 6.46 -2.74
CA PHE A 110 -12.09 6.15 -4.11
C PHE A 110 -12.60 4.77 -4.50
N ASP A 111 -13.08 4.70 -5.73
CA ASP A 111 -13.41 3.47 -6.42
C ASP A 111 -12.33 3.17 -7.47
N PHE A 112 -11.61 2.08 -7.25
CA PHE A 112 -10.51 1.63 -8.11
C PHE A 112 -10.96 0.71 -9.25
N VAL A 113 -12.23 0.70 -9.64
CA VAL A 113 -12.75 -0.17 -10.74
C VAL A 113 -11.93 -0.13 -12.02
N ASN A 114 -11.37 1.03 -12.36
CA ASN A 114 -10.57 1.21 -13.57
C ASN A 114 -9.08 0.83 -13.39
N PHE A 115 -8.66 0.53 -12.16
CA PHE A 115 -7.28 0.21 -11.78
C PHE A 115 -7.08 -1.29 -11.54
N VAL A 116 -8.16 -1.97 -11.12
CA VAL A 116 -8.14 -3.38 -10.76
C VAL A 116 -8.14 -4.31 -11.98
N ARG A 117 -8.31 -3.80 -13.21
CA ARG A 117 -8.35 -4.63 -14.43
C ARG A 117 -7.19 -4.31 -15.37
N PRO A 118 -6.06 -5.04 -15.24
CA PRO A 118 -4.96 -4.88 -16.18
C PRO A 118 -5.35 -5.39 -17.58
N PRO A 119 -4.77 -4.82 -18.64
CA PRO A 119 -5.09 -5.19 -20.02
C PRO A 119 -4.77 -6.67 -20.25
N ASN A 120 -5.76 -7.41 -20.78
CA ASN A 120 -5.66 -8.85 -21.06
C ASN A 120 -5.53 -9.76 -19.83
N GLY A 121 -5.83 -9.28 -18.63
CA GLY A 121 -5.86 -10.09 -17.41
C GLY A 121 -7.22 -10.76 -17.17
N ALA A 122 -7.21 -12.03 -16.77
CA ALA A 122 -8.40 -12.72 -16.26
C ALA A 122 -8.66 -12.46 -14.76
N TRP A 123 -7.76 -11.72 -14.11
CA TRP A 123 -7.68 -11.56 -12.67
C TRP A 123 -7.64 -10.09 -12.29
N ASN A 124 -8.30 -9.75 -11.19
CA ASN A 124 -8.30 -8.40 -10.68
C ASN A 124 -7.05 -8.14 -9.83
N GLU A 125 -6.56 -6.90 -9.86
CA GLU A 125 -5.62 -6.39 -8.86
C GLU A 125 -6.39 -5.89 -7.64
N GLU A 126 -5.83 -6.10 -6.46
CA GLU A 126 -6.44 -5.77 -5.19
C GLU A 126 -5.76 -4.54 -4.57
N VAL A 127 -6.54 -3.62 -4.02
CA VAL A 127 -6.00 -2.57 -3.14
C VAL A 127 -5.60 -3.21 -1.82
N THR A 128 -4.29 -3.31 -1.54
CA THR A 128 -3.79 -3.97 -0.31
C THR A 128 -3.10 -3.02 0.65
N TRP A 129 -2.58 -1.89 0.16
CA TRP A 129 -1.96 -0.88 0.99
C TRP A 129 -2.17 0.53 0.45
N ALA A 130 -2.10 1.50 1.35
CA ALA A 130 -2.15 2.91 1.00
C ALA A 130 -1.36 3.73 2.02
N ARG A 131 -0.78 4.83 1.55
CA ARG A 131 -0.12 5.84 2.38
C ARG A 131 -0.56 7.23 1.93
N GLN A 132 -1.14 8.02 2.83
CA GLN A 132 -1.33 9.44 2.58
C GLN A 132 -0.15 10.21 3.15
N ILE A 133 0.41 11.13 2.36
CA ILE A 133 1.39 12.14 2.77
C ILE A 133 0.91 13.47 2.21
N ASP A 134 0.56 14.40 3.10
CA ASP A 134 -0.07 15.68 2.76
C ASP A 134 -1.31 15.46 1.87
N ARG A 135 -1.34 16.09 0.69
CA ARG A 135 -2.41 15.97 -0.31
C ARG A 135 -2.27 14.78 -1.25
N ILE A 136 -1.22 13.95 -1.13
CA ILE A 136 -1.00 12.83 -2.05
C ILE A 136 -1.30 11.50 -1.35
N LEU A 137 -2.12 10.69 -2.01
CA LEU A 137 -2.40 9.32 -1.64
C LEU A 137 -1.65 8.37 -2.56
N TYR A 138 -0.76 7.57 -2.00
CA TYR A 138 -0.10 6.47 -2.68
C TYR A 138 -0.86 5.18 -2.40
N VAL A 139 -1.15 4.38 -3.42
CA VAL A 139 -1.94 3.15 -3.31
C VAL A 139 -1.24 2.00 -4.00
N GLU A 140 -1.11 0.90 -3.27
CA GLU A 140 -0.56 -0.35 -3.76
C GLU A 140 -1.68 -1.23 -4.32
N HIS A 141 -1.48 -1.69 -5.55
CA HIS A 141 -2.33 -2.66 -6.22
C HIS A 141 -1.51 -3.92 -6.40
N THR A 142 -2.01 -5.04 -5.88
CA THR A 142 -1.27 -6.31 -5.86
C THR A 142 -2.04 -7.41 -6.57
N HIS A 143 -1.33 -8.48 -6.87
CA HIS A 143 -1.89 -9.58 -7.64
C HIS A 143 -1.49 -10.92 -7.03
N LEU A 144 -2.47 -11.78 -6.77
CA LEU A 144 -2.26 -13.09 -6.14
C LEU A 144 -2.04 -14.20 -7.18
N THR A 145 -1.23 -13.92 -8.21
CA THR A 145 -0.85 -14.92 -9.22
C THR A 145 0.44 -14.53 -9.91
N TYR A 146 0.95 -15.42 -10.75
CA TYR A 146 2.13 -15.19 -11.57
C TYR A 146 1.99 -13.97 -12.51
N ALA A 147 3.08 -13.24 -12.72
CA ALA A 147 3.19 -12.15 -13.69
C ALA A 147 2.71 -12.59 -15.09
N SER A 148 3.03 -13.84 -15.48
CA SER A 148 2.65 -14.39 -16.79
C SER A 148 1.14 -14.40 -17.04
N ALA A 149 0.30 -14.54 -16.01
CA ALA A 149 -1.16 -14.56 -16.16
C ALA A 149 -1.75 -13.20 -16.56
N THR A 150 -0.97 -12.12 -16.39
CA THR A 150 -1.32 -10.76 -16.81
C THR A 150 -0.34 -10.20 -17.84
N ARG A 151 0.51 -11.06 -18.44
CA ARG A 151 1.59 -10.67 -19.36
C ARG A 151 2.54 -9.62 -18.77
N GLY A 152 2.80 -9.73 -17.46
CA GLY A 152 3.66 -8.82 -16.71
C GLY A 152 3.05 -7.44 -16.50
N ARG A 153 1.71 -7.33 -16.48
CA ARG A 153 0.99 -6.04 -16.35
C ARG A 153 0.20 -5.95 -15.05
N ASN A 154 0.78 -6.35 -13.93
CA ASN A 154 0.18 -6.20 -12.61
C ASN A 154 1.16 -5.56 -11.61
N ALA A 155 0.76 -5.44 -10.34
CA ALA A 155 1.69 -5.17 -9.25
C ALA A 155 2.28 -3.76 -9.28
N TYR A 156 1.42 -2.75 -9.06
CA TYR A 156 1.73 -1.33 -9.23
C TYR A 156 1.56 -0.50 -7.97
N ILE A 157 2.21 0.68 -7.96
CA ILE A 157 1.90 1.78 -7.06
C ILE A 157 1.35 2.94 -7.87
N SER A 158 0.28 3.58 -7.39
CA SER A 158 -0.28 4.79 -8.00
C SER A 158 -0.21 5.95 -7.01
N ALA A 159 0.07 7.17 -7.51
CA ALA A 159 -0.10 8.40 -6.75
C ALA A 159 -1.33 9.16 -7.22
N ILE A 160 -2.12 9.63 -6.26
CA ILE A 160 -3.38 10.34 -6.50
C ILE A 160 -3.32 11.66 -5.75
N ASP A 161 -3.62 12.74 -6.44
CA ASP A 161 -3.81 14.05 -5.83
C ASP A 161 -5.23 14.14 -5.25
N LEU A 162 -5.34 14.47 -3.96
CA LEU A 162 -6.61 14.51 -3.24
C LEU A 162 -7.44 15.78 -3.52
N ASP A 163 -6.80 16.88 -3.93
CA ASP A 163 -7.48 18.15 -4.19
C ASP A 163 -8.20 18.09 -5.54
N VAL A 164 -7.49 17.66 -6.59
CA VAL A 164 -8.06 17.54 -7.93
C VAL A 164 -8.63 16.17 -8.24
N ARG A 165 -8.43 15.19 -7.34
CA ARG A 165 -8.90 13.80 -7.45
C ARG A 165 -8.50 13.12 -8.76
N LYS A 166 -7.22 13.21 -9.10
CA LYS A 166 -6.64 12.61 -10.31
C LYS A 166 -5.40 11.79 -9.99
N THR A 167 -5.19 10.74 -10.78
CA THR A 167 -3.92 10.02 -10.81
C THR A 167 -2.82 10.94 -11.33
N LEU A 168 -1.77 11.10 -10.56
CA LEU A 168 -0.56 11.83 -10.97
C LEU A 168 0.35 10.93 -11.79
N TRP A 169 0.54 9.70 -11.33
CA TRP A 169 1.33 8.69 -12.01
C TRP A 169 0.93 7.29 -11.52
N ARG A 170 1.23 6.28 -12.33
CA ARG A 170 1.29 4.87 -11.96
C ARG A 170 2.69 4.36 -12.28
N SER A 171 3.27 3.57 -11.38
CA SER A 171 4.61 3.03 -11.53
C SER A 171 4.70 2.08 -12.74
N PRO A 172 5.91 1.66 -13.14
CA PRO A 172 6.11 0.40 -13.86
C PRO A 172 5.44 -0.79 -13.15
N ALA A 173 5.13 -1.84 -13.92
CA ALA A 173 4.60 -3.10 -13.38
C ALA A 173 5.66 -3.87 -12.58
N LEU A 174 5.22 -4.84 -11.79
CA LEU A 174 6.06 -5.77 -11.02
C LEU A 174 6.98 -5.06 -10.01
N VAL A 175 6.49 -3.98 -9.39
CA VAL A 175 7.22 -3.24 -8.34
C VAL A 175 6.56 -3.34 -6.96
N ALA A 176 5.35 -3.88 -6.90
CA ALA A 176 4.51 -3.98 -5.70
C ALA A 176 3.89 -5.37 -5.60
N ASN A 177 3.81 -5.93 -4.41
CA ASN A 177 3.20 -7.23 -4.08
C ASN A 177 3.49 -7.57 -2.61
N ALA A 178 4.42 -6.84 -2.00
CA ALA A 178 4.45 -6.70 -0.56
C ALA A 178 3.08 -6.19 -0.08
N ARG A 179 2.66 -6.59 1.12
CA ARG A 179 1.40 -6.12 1.73
C ARG A 179 1.49 -4.68 2.25
N THR A 180 2.64 -4.03 2.04
CA THR A 180 2.99 -2.69 2.51
C THR A 180 4.16 -2.13 1.72
N PHE A 181 4.14 -0.82 1.48
CA PHE A 181 5.32 -0.02 1.11
C PHE A 181 5.62 1.06 2.17
N VAL A 182 6.82 1.64 2.09
CA VAL A 182 7.29 2.74 2.93
C VAL A 182 7.48 3.99 2.08
N VAL A 183 7.07 5.15 2.61
CA VAL A 183 7.47 6.46 2.06
C VAL A 183 8.55 7.06 2.96
N ALA A 184 9.70 7.43 2.39
CA ALA A 184 10.86 7.98 3.10
C ALA A 184 11.35 9.26 2.39
N GLY A 185 10.84 10.42 2.81
CA GLY A 185 11.08 11.68 2.11
C GLY A 185 10.52 11.64 0.70
N ASN A 186 11.36 11.92 -0.31
CA ASN A 186 10.99 11.89 -1.73
C ASN A 186 11.07 10.50 -2.37
N LEU A 187 11.18 9.44 -1.56
CA LEU A 187 11.36 8.07 -2.03
C LEU A 187 10.22 7.18 -1.55
N ILE A 188 9.90 6.17 -2.35
CA ILE A 188 9.04 5.05 -1.96
C ILE A 188 9.87 3.78 -2.03
N VAL A 189 9.77 2.93 -1.00
CA VAL A 189 10.36 1.59 -0.99
C VAL A 189 9.23 0.58 -0.99
N SER A 190 9.20 -0.25 -2.03
CA SER A 190 8.24 -1.33 -2.22
C SER A 190 8.96 -2.65 -2.50
N GLY A 191 8.20 -3.72 -2.69
CA GLY A 191 8.76 -5.02 -2.98
C GLY A 191 7.85 -5.82 -3.89
N TYR A 192 8.47 -6.53 -4.82
CA TYR A 192 7.82 -7.51 -5.67
C TYR A 192 8.48 -8.86 -5.47
N GLY A 193 7.68 -9.90 -5.60
CA GLY A 193 8.12 -11.27 -5.54
C GLY A 193 6.91 -12.19 -5.61
N PHE A 194 7.14 -13.39 -6.11
CA PHE A 194 6.17 -14.47 -6.12
C PHE A 194 6.89 -15.81 -6.25
N THR A 195 6.18 -16.91 -6.00
CA THR A 195 6.75 -18.25 -6.17
C THR A 195 7.33 -18.40 -7.59
N ALA A 196 8.59 -18.83 -7.69
CA ALA A 196 9.31 -19.02 -8.95
C ALA A 196 9.47 -17.74 -9.80
N GLU A 197 9.36 -16.56 -9.19
CA GLU A 197 9.68 -15.28 -9.81
C GLU A 197 10.86 -14.61 -9.13
N ASP A 198 11.39 -13.57 -9.77
CA ASP A 198 12.49 -12.83 -9.17
C ASP A 198 12.01 -11.88 -8.07
N ASP A 199 12.67 -11.98 -6.92
CA ASP A 199 12.31 -11.22 -5.74
C ASP A 199 13.20 -9.97 -5.59
N PHE A 200 12.56 -8.80 -5.51
CA PHE A 200 13.25 -7.52 -5.46
C PHE A 200 12.62 -6.57 -4.44
N LEU A 201 13.46 -5.77 -3.81
CA LEU A 201 13.04 -4.47 -3.27
C LEU A 201 13.27 -3.41 -4.34
N TYR A 202 12.31 -2.49 -4.45
CA TYR A 202 12.35 -1.38 -5.38
C TYR A 202 12.44 -0.05 -4.63
N LEU A 203 13.20 0.88 -5.19
CA LEU A 203 13.25 2.27 -4.78
C LEU A 203 12.67 3.12 -5.90
N LEU A 204 11.59 3.84 -5.61
CA LEU A 204 10.90 4.69 -6.58
C LEU A 204 11.05 6.16 -6.21
N ASP A 205 11.13 7.02 -7.23
CA ASP A 205 10.94 8.45 -7.06
C ASP A 205 9.46 8.74 -6.77
N ARG A 206 9.20 9.36 -5.62
CA ARG A 206 7.83 9.66 -5.17
C ARG A 206 7.11 10.67 -6.08
N ARG A 207 7.84 11.52 -6.79
CA ARG A 207 7.29 12.57 -7.66
C ARG A 207 6.84 12.01 -9.01
N THR A 208 7.49 10.98 -9.51
CA THR A 208 7.27 10.47 -10.87
C THR A 208 6.81 9.02 -10.95
N GLY A 209 7.03 8.23 -9.90
CA GLY A 209 6.77 6.79 -9.91
C GLY A 209 7.85 5.96 -10.61
N ASN A 210 8.91 6.60 -11.11
CA ASN A 210 10.01 5.92 -11.78
C ASN A 210 10.83 5.08 -10.80
N VAL A 211 11.27 3.91 -11.25
CA VAL A 211 12.21 3.08 -10.49
C VAL A 211 13.61 3.71 -10.58
N LEU A 212 14.17 4.05 -9.42
CA LEU A 212 15.52 4.62 -9.27
C LEU A 212 16.56 3.53 -9.04
N ASP A 213 16.18 2.47 -8.33
CA ASP A 213 17.04 1.33 -8.03
C ASP A 213 16.19 0.10 -7.70
N ARG A 214 16.78 -1.09 -7.85
CA ARG A 214 16.23 -2.34 -7.33
C ARG A 214 17.37 -3.21 -6.80
N VAL A 215 17.10 -3.91 -5.69
CA VAL A 215 18.05 -4.88 -5.14
C VAL A 215 17.37 -6.23 -4.98
N ARG A 216 18.01 -7.28 -5.51
CA ARG A 216 17.52 -8.65 -5.37
C ARG A 216 17.51 -9.01 -3.90
N VAL A 217 16.40 -9.56 -3.41
CA VAL A 217 16.33 -10.17 -2.08
C VAL A 217 16.27 -11.69 -2.21
N PRO A 218 16.61 -12.46 -1.15
CA PRO A 218 16.66 -13.91 -1.28
C PRO A 218 15.30 -14.60 -1.42
N SER A 219 14.20 -13.88 -1.17
CA SER A 219 12.84 -14.42 -1.17
C SER A 219 11.80 -13.29 -1.22
N ALA A 220 10.59 -13.60 -1.72
CA ALA A 220 9.50 -12.66 -1.95
C ALA A 220 9.16 -11.77 -0.74
N PRO A 221 9.24 -10.43 -0.87
CA PRO A 221 8.84 -9.49 0.18
C PRO A 221 7.36 -9.59 0.53
N GLU A 222 7.05 -9.67 1.83
CA GLU A 222 5.67 -9.70 2.34
C GLU A 222 5.31 -8.41 3.10
N VAL A 223 6.22 -7.88 3.90
CA VAL A 223 5.98 -6.69 4.75
C VAL A 223 7.27 -5.89 4.87
N ILE A 224 7.16 -4.58 4.66
CA ILE A 224 8.27 -3.61 4.68
C ILE A 224 7.96 -2.56 5.73
N LYS A 225 8.89 -2.34 6.66
CA LYS A 225 8.76 -1.31 7.71
C LYS A 225 10.04 -0.51 7.84
N LEU A 226 9.92 0.80 7.98
CA LEU A 226 11.03 1.67 8.34
C LEU A 226 11.15 1.78 9.86
N ARG A 227 12.35 1.55 10.41
CA ARG A 227 12.69 1.79 11.81
C ARG A 227 14.01 2.54 11.87
N GLY A 228 13.96 3.81 12.27
CA GLY A 228 15.12 4.70 12.14
C GLY A 228 15.52 4.83 10.68
N ASP A 229 16.76 4.50 10.37
CA ASP A 229 17.36 4.53 9.02
C ASP A 229 17.31 3.17 8.29
N ARG A 230 16.70 2.14 8.91
CA ARG A 230 16.70 0.77 8.39
C ARG A 230 15.32 0.30 7.94
N LEU A 231 15.31 -0.37 6.80
CA LEU A 231 14.18 -1.11 6.26
C LEU A 231 14.23 -2.53 6.80
N HIS A 232 13.21 -2.89 7.57
CA HIS A 232 12.98 -4.26 8.01
C HIS A 232 11.97 -4.90 7.06
N VAL A 233 12.44 -5.91 6.34
CA VAL A 233 11.67 -6.59 5.31
C VAL A 233 11.49 -8.03 5.75
N ARG A 234 10.24 -8.40 5.97
CA ARG A 234 9.86 -9.80 6.10
C ARG A 234 9.63 -10.35 4.70
N THR A 235 10.27 -11.48 4.39
CA THR A 235 10.03 -12.26 3.18
C THR A 235 9.46 -13.64 3.53
N TYR A 236 9.13 -14.48 2.54
CA TYR A 236 8.58 -15.83 2.79
C TYR A 236 9.43 -16.64 3.78
N ASP A 237 10.75 -16.64 3.62
CA ASP A 237 11.67 -17.43 4.46
C ASP A 237 12.84 -16.63 5.07
N ARG A 238 12.88 -15.29 4.90
CA ARG A 238 13.92 -14.42 5.49
C ARG A 238 13.37 -13.25 6.30
N GLN A 239 14.18 -12.81 7.25
CA GLN A 239 14.16 -11.43 7.76
C GLN A 239 15.34 -10.70 7.12
N VAL A 240 15.04 -9.75 6.25
CA VAL A 240 16.02 -8.92 5.55
C VAL A 240 16.07 -7.54 6.22
N VAL A 241 17.28 -7.03 6.40
CA VAL A 241 17.51 -5.63 6.75
C VAL A 241 18.18 -4.97 5.55
N ALA A 242 17.61 -3.86 5.10
CA ALA A 242 18.17 -3.01 4.05
C ALA A 242 18.24 -1.56 4.53
N ARG A 243 18.92 -0.70 3.77
CA ARG A 243 18.93 0.75 3.99
C ARG A 243 18.96 1.51 2.67
N ILE A 244 18.49 2.75 2.71
CA ILE A 244 18.67 3.69 1.61
C ILE A 244 20.03 4.36 1.80
N VAL A 245 20.89 4.29 0.79
CA VAL A 245 22.19 4.96 0.74
C VAL A 245 22.09 6.11 -0.25
N ARG A 246 22.63 7.28 0.10
CA ARG A 246 22.71 8.45 -0.77
C ARG A 246 24.17 8.78 -1.03
#